data_AF-A0A7Y5E113-F1
#
_entry.id   AF-A0A7Y5E113-F1
#
_cell.length_a   1.000
_cell.length_b   1.000
_cell.length_c   1.000
_cell.angle_alpha   90.00
_cell.angle_beta   90.00
_cell.angle_gamma   90.00
#
_symmetry.space_group_name_H-M   'P 1'
#
loop_
_entity.id
_entity.type
_entity.pdbx_description
1 polymer ?
#
loop_
_entity_poly.entity_id
_entity_poly.type
_entity_poly.pdbx_seq_one_letter_code
_entity_poly.pdbx_strand_id
1 'polypeptide(L)'
;MRPLFAALALSLTLGGCTESRTPPAPRGPAPTAPTAPTAATVVTVPAPAASLAAPARTAEVLRSPCEGPGDPQRRATSPDGRTSVFVVVDGTRQDETTLGPEPHEDLCMARGSGPPTVLVAGRGTDADPPERILASFQDLLFAPDGATLFFTTSAWVTSRAAHAVQIDGGKESYLFDGRVVSPITRGPHAGMYLAAHFRLDPDHPVDSPKYRGRIETWSVVTRAGKAIRRVSDAEAEKLR
;
A
#
# COMPACT_ATOMS: atom_id res chain seq x y z
N MET A 1 -9.34 23.98 -57.81
CA MET A 1 -8.17 24.88 -57.87
C MET A 1 -7.24 24.51 -56.72
N ARG A 2 -6.05 24.00 -57.03
CA ARG A 2 -4.95 23.68 -56.12
C ARG A 2 -3.90 24.79 -56.20
N PRO A 3 -3.15 25.04 -55.12
CA PRO A 3 -1.68 25.15 -55.23
C PRO A 3 -1.02 24.16 -54.24
N LEU A 4 -0.13 23.25 -54.64
CA LEU A 4 1.27 23.37 -55.11
C LEU A 4 2.26 23.92 -54.06
N PHE A 5 3.02 22.97 -53.50
CA PHE A 5 4.43 22.96 -53.05
C PHE A 5 4.99 24.11 -52.20
N ALA A 6 5.58 23.74 -51.05
CA ALA A 6 7.02 23.88 -50.82
C ALA A 6 7.45 23.04 -49.60
N ALA A 7 8.31 22.04 -49.85
CA ALA A 7 9.09 21.36 -48.83
C ALA A 7 10.34 22.20 -48.54
N LEU A 8 10.60 22.49 -47.27
CA LEU A 8 11.89 23.00 -46.81
C LEU A 8 12.54 21.92 -45.93
N ALA A 9 13.55 21.27 -46.49
CA ALA A 9 14.51 20.50 -45.74
C ALA A 9 15.52 21.48 -45.12
N LEU A 10 15.67 21.45 -43.79
CA LEU A 10 16.72 22.19 -43.09
C LEU A 10 17.70 21.20 -42.48
N SER A 11 18.96 21.39 -42.85
CA SER A 11 20.11 20.54 -42.61
C SER A 11 20.52 20.44 -41.14
N LEU A 12 21.14 19.31 -40.84
CA LEU A 12 21.91 19.00 -39.64
C LEU A 12 22.92 20.09 -39.26
N THR A 13 23.00 20.39 -37.97
CA THR A 13 24.25 20.80 -37.32
C THR A 13 24.51 19.91 -36.12
N LEU A 14 25.54 19.06 -36.23
CA LEU A 14 26.19 18.36 -35.13
C LEU A 14 26.88 19.39 -34.22
N GLY A 15 26.42 19.49 -32.97
CA GLY A 15 26.99 20.36 -31.95
C GLY A 15 27.50 19.54 -30.77
N GLY A 16 28.82 19.32 -30.75
CA GLY A 16 29.70 19.23 -29.58
C GLY A 16 29.25 18.46 -28.34
N CYS A 17 29.75 17.24 -28.19
CA CYS A 17 29.97 16.61 -26.89
C CYS A 17 31.06 17.38 -26.13
N THR A 18 30.70 18.09 -25.06
CA THR A 18 31.66 18.48 -24.01
C THR A 18 31.43 17.62 -22.79
N GLU A 19 32.22 16.55 -22.70
CA GLU A 19 32.35 15.67 -21.55
C GLU A 19 33.07 16.44 -20.43
N SER A 20 32.31 16.92 -19.47
CA SER A 20 32.81 17.56 -18.25
C SER A 20 33.46 16.49 -17.36
N ARG A 21 34.78 16.36 -17.43
CA ARG A 21 35.59 15.55 -16.53
C ARG A 21 35.61 16.18 -15.13
N THR A 22 34.85 15.60 -14.21
CA THR A 22 34.98 15.85 -12.77
C THR A 22 36.30 15.25 -12.27
N PRO A 23 37.14 15.99 -11.53
CA PRO A 23 38.35 15.44 -10.93
C PRO A 23 38.00 14.44 -9.80
N PRO A 24 38.79 13.34 -9.63
CA PRO A 24 38.56 12.40 -8.54
C PRO A 24 38.89 13.02 -7.18
N ALA A 25 38.01 12.76 -6.20
CA ALA A 25 38.17 13.17 -4.82
C ALA A 25 39.47 12.61 -4.18
N PRO A 26 40.08 13.32 -3.21
CA PRO A 26 41.27 12.85 -2.51
C PRO A 26 40.96 11.58 -1.69
N ARG A 27 41.83 10.57 -1.83
CA ARG A 27 41.80 9.33 -1.04
C ARG A 27 42.04 9.67 0.43
N GLY A 28 41.02 9.46 1.26
CA GLY A 28 41.16 9.46 2.72
C GLY A 28 42.08 8.32 3.19
N PRO A 29 42.70 8.46 4.38
CA PRO A 29 43.60 7.46 4.92
C PRO A 29 42.88 6.12 5.18
N ALA A 30 43.63 5.04 4.98
CA ALA A 30 43.17 3.66 5.14
C ALA A 30 42.64 3.38 6.56
N PRO A 31 41.58 2.56 6.71
CA PRO A 31 41.10 2.14 8.02
C PRO A 31 42.13 1.22 8.69
N THR A 32 42.55 1.61 9.90
CA THR A 32 43.37 0.84 10.81
C THR A 32 42.66 -0.46 11.18
N ALA A 33 43.37 -1.59 11.13
CA ALA A 33 42.85 -2.90 11.47
C ALA A 33 42.33 -2.97 12.92
N PRO A 34 41.23 -3.70 13.20
CA PRO A 34 40.75 -3.90 14.55
C PRO A 34 41.68 -4.85 15.33
N THR A 35 42.16 -4.35 16.47
CA THR A 35 42.89 -5.11 17.50
C THR A 35 42.03 -6.28 18.01
N ALA A 36 42.62 -7.47 18.05
CA ALA A 36 41.98 -8.69 18.55
C ALA A 36 41.55 -8.56 20.03
N PRO A 37 40.37 -9.09 20.42
CA PRO A 37 39.97 -9.10 21.82
C PRO A 37 40.75 -10.14 22.62
N THR A 38 41.28 -9.68 23.76
CA THR A 38 41.87 -10.48 24.83
C THR A 38 40.85 -11.49 25.37
N ALA A 39 41.29 -12.73 25.55
CA ALA A 39 40.50 -13.83 26.09
C ALA A 39 39.93 -13.48 27.48
N ALA A 40 38.60 -13.53 27.60
CA ALA A 40 37.91 -13.47 28.87
C ALA A 40 37.74 -14.89 29.44
N THR A 41 38.24 -15.10 30.65
CA THR A 41 38.10 -16.31 31.43
C THR A 41 36.62 -16.57 31.76
N VAL A 42 36.10 -17.71 31.32
CA VAL A 42 34.76 -18.20 31.69
C VAL A 42 34.84 -18.82 33.08
N VAL A 43 34.20 -18.18 34.06
CA VAL A 43 33.91 -18.79 35.37
C VAL A 43 32.51 -19.39 35.29
N THR A 44 32.44 -20.71 35.21
CA THR A 44 31.17 -21.46 35.24
C THR A 44 30.68 -21.53 36.69
N VAL A 45 29.58 -20.85 37.00
CA VAL A 45 28.83 -21.01 38.25
C VAL A 45 27.67 -22.00 37.99
N PRO A 46 27.50 -23.08 38.77
CA PRO A 46 26.37 -23.99 38.60
C PRO A 46 25.07 -23.34 39.10
N ALA A 47 24.05 -23.33 38.25
CA ALA A 47 22.70 -22.88 38.60
C ALA A 47 21.94 -23.98 39.38
N PRO A 48 21.23 -23.66 40.47
CA PRO A 48 20.36 -24.61 41.15
C PRO A 48 19.08 -24.88 40.34
N ALA A 49 18.73 -26.16 40.25
CA ALA A 49 17.50 -26.64 39.62
C ALA A 49 16.26 -26.16 40.41
N ALA A 50 15.52 -25.21 39.84
CA ALA A 50 14.17 -24.87 40.29
C ALA A 50 13.16 -25.39 39.26
N SER A 51 12.56 -26.54 39.59
CA SER A 51 11.38 -27.07 38.91
C SER A 51 10.19 -26.18 39.26
N LEU A 52 9.81 -25.30 38.32
CA LEU A 52 8.56 -24.56 38.38
C LEU A 52 7.56 -25.25 37.45
N ALA A 53 6.52 -25.80 38.07
CA ALA A 53 5.39 -26.39 37.38
C ALA A 53 4.79 -25.37 36.39
N ALA A 54 4.66 -25.79 35.14
CA ALA A 54 4.00 -25.01 34.10
C ALA A 54 2.52 -24.80 34.47
N PRO A 55 1.99 -23.56 34.41
CA PRO A 55 0.56 -23.35 34.56
C PRO A 55 -0.17 -24.01 33.38
N ALA A 56 -1.27 -24.70 33.69
CA ALA A 56 -2.17 -25.29 32.71
C ALA A 56 -2.63 -24.20 31.74
N ARG A 57 -2.29 -24.37 30.45
CA ARG A 57 -2.85 -23.58 29.36
C ARG A 57 -4.36 -23.79 29.37
N THR A 58 -5.10 -22.78 29.83
CA THR A 58 -6.52 -22.68 29.56
C THR A 58 -6.67 -22.69 28.04
N ALA A 59 -7.41 -23.66 27.51
CA ALA A 59 -7.72 -23.71 26.09
C ALA A 59 -8.53 -22.44 25.77
N GLU A 60 -7.84 -21.45 25.21
CA GLU A 60 -8.47 -20.27 24.64
C GLU A 60 -9.39 -20.75 23.54
N VAL A 61 -10.70 -20.58 23.75
CA VAL A 61 -11.70 -20.90 22.74
C VAL A 61 -11.41 -19.99 21.56
N LEU A 62 -10.83 -20.55 20.50
CA LEU A 62 -10.49 -19.87 19.27
C LEU A 62 -11.79 -19.34 18.65
N ARG A 63 -12.16 -18.10 18.97
CA ARG A 63 -13.32 -17.44 18.34
C ARG A 63 -13.04 -17.32 16.84
N SER A 64 -14.06 -17.50 16.03
CA SER A 64 -13.91 -17.31 14.59
C SER A 64 -13.50 -15.85 14.34
N PRO A 65 -12.54 -15.55 13.44
CA PRO A 65 -12.04 -14.19 13.28
C PRO A 65 -13.10 -13.16 12.84
N CYS A 66 -14.25 -13.65 12.34
CA CYS A 66 -15.38 -12.81 11.96
C CYS A 66 -16.52 -12.79 12.99
N GLU A 67 -16.32 -13.33 14.20
CA GLU A 67 -17.25 -13.25 15.32
C GLU A 67 -17.06 -11.94 16.08
N GLY A 68 -17.67 -10.87 15.58
CA GLY A 68 -17.71 -9.58 16.25
C GLY A 68 -18.72 -8.64 15.59
N PRO A 69 -19.19 -7.60 16.30
CA PRO A 69 -19.90 -6.51 15.65
C PRO A 69 -18.88 -5.79 14.76
N GLY A 70 -18.84 -6.18 13.47
CA GLY A 70 -17.98 -5.50 12.50
C GLY A 70 -18.19 -4.00 12.52
N ASP A 71 -17.13 -3.24 12.26
CA ASP A 71 -17.18 -1.79 12.34
C ASP A 71 -18.24 -1.23 11.36
N PRO A 72 -19.30 -0.57 11.87
CA PRO A 72 -20.38 -0.09 11.01
C PRO A 72 -19.93 1.00 10.04
N GLN A 73 -18.85 1.73 10.34
CA GLN A 73 -18.28 2.75 9.48
C GLN A 73 -17.36 2.15 8.41
N ARG A 74 -16.87 0.93 8.61
CA ARG A 74 -15.96 0.23 7.69
C ARG A 74 -16.62 -1.00 7.11
N ARG A 75 -17.71 -0.73 6.39
CA ARG A 75 -18.53 -1.71 5.67
C ARG A 75 -18.79 -1.24 4.24
N ALA A 76 -18.84 -2.18 3.32
CA ALA A 76 -19.35 -1.98 1.96
C ALA A 76 -20.33 -3.10 1.60
N THR A 77 -21.32 -2.77 0.77
CA THR A 77 -22.28 -3.73 0.22
C THR A 77 -22.11 -3.81 -1.28
N SER A 78 -22.16 -5.02 -1.83
CA SER A 78 -22.06 -5.24 -3.27
C SER A 78 -23.21 -4.56 -4.02
N PRO A 79 -23.04 -4.19 -5.30
CA PRO A 79 -24.08 -3.51 -6.08
C PRO A 79 -25.42 -4.27 -6.15
N ASP A 80 -25.39 -5.59 -6.04
CA ASP A 80 -26.59 -6.45 -6.04
C ASP A 80 -27.24 -6.62 -4.66
N GLY A 81 -26.65 -6.04 -3.61
CA GLY A 81 -27.12 -6.12 -2.22
C GLY A 81 -26.91 -7.47 -1.54
N ARG A 82 -26.27 -8.46 -2.20
CA ARG A 82 -26.20 -9.85 -1.70
C ARG A 82 -24.99 -10.15 -0.84
N THR A 83 -23.94 -9.35 -0.98
CA THR A 83 -22.67 -9.51 -0.29
C THR A 83 -22.38 -8.25 0.52
N SER A 84 -22.01 -8.41 1.78
CA SER A 84 -21.49 -7.32 2.60
C SER A 84 -20.10 -7.66 3.08
N VAL A 85 -19.19 -6.71 2.97
CA VAL A 85 -17.82 -6.82 3.49
C VAL A 85 -17.66 -5.79 4.61
N PHE A 86 -17.00 -6.18 5.70
CA PHE A 86 -16.79 -5.33 6.86
C PHE A 86 -15.50 -5.68 7.57
N VAL A 87 -14.93 -4.73 8.29
CA VAL A 87 -13.71 -4.94 9.07
C VAL A 87 -14.06 -5.41 10.48
N VAL A 88 -13.36 -6.43 10.97
CA VAL A 88 -13.38 -6.88 12.36
C VAL A 88 -12.02 -6.57 12.98
N VAL A 89 -12.01 -5.98 14.18
CA VAL A 89 -10.80 -5.59 14.90
C VAL A 89 -10.57 -6.55 16.06
N ASP A 90 -9.38 -7.11 16.14
CA ASP A 90 -8.88 -7.86 17.29
C ASP A 90 -7.88 -7.01 18.06
N GLY A 91 -8.38 -6.28 19.06
CA GLY A 91 -7.55 -5.43 19.91
C GLY A 91 -6.58 -6.18 20.83
N THR A 92 -6.59 -7.51 20.84
CA THR A 92 -5.64 -8.34 21.61
C THR A 92 -4.38 -8.70 20.81
N ARG A 93 -4.43 -8.56 19.49
CA ARG A 93 -3.31 -8.77 18.58
C ARG A 93 -2.92 -7.45 17.91
N GLN A 94 -1.66 -7.40 17.48
CA GLN A 94 -1.13 -6.26 16.73
C GLN A 94 -0.40 -6.75 15.49
N ASP A 95 -0.50 -5.97 14.42
CA ASP A 95 0.31 -6.10 13.22
C ASP A 95 1.31 -4.94 13.17
N GLU A 96 2.54 -5.24 12.78
CA GLU A 96 3.56 -4.22 12.60
C GLU A 96 3.36 -3.51 11.26
N THR A 97 3.42 -2.18 11.27
CA THR A 97 3.34 -1.34 10.08
C THR A 97 4.49 -0.34 10.04
N THR A 98 4.66 0.36 8.92
CA THR A 98 5.63 1.46 8.84
C THR A 98 5.30 2.66 9.72
N LEU A 99 4.08 2.74 10.25
CA LEU A 99 3.64 3.76 11.21
C LEU A 99 3.75 3.30 12.66
N GLY A 100 4.15 2.04 12.89
CA GLY A 100 4.18 1.38 14.18
C GLY A 100 3.12 0.28 14.32
N PRO A 101 2.99 -0.31 15.52
CA PRO A 101 2.02 -1.36 15.78
C PRO A 101 0.59 -0.84 15.67
N GLU A 102 -0.25 -1.55 14.91
CA GLU A 102 -1.69 -1.29 14.80
C GLU A 102 -2.48 -2.51 15.28
N PRO A 103 -3.72 -2.34 15.80
CA PRO A 103 -4.57 -3.49 16.13
C PRO A 103 -4.74 -4.41 14.93
N HIS A 104 -4.74 -5.72 15.17
CA HIS A 104 -4.97 -6.68 14.10
C HIS A 104 -6.38 -6.56 13.56
N GLU A 105 -6.53 -6.63 12.24
CA GLU A 105 -7.82 -6.49 11.57
C GLU A 105 -8.02 -7.58 10.53
N ASP A 106 -9.23 -8.10 10.44
CA ASP A 106 -9.62 -9.01 9.37
C ASP A 106 -10.73 -8.38 8.52
N LEU A 107 -10.62 -8.57 7.20
CA LEU A 107 -11.68 -8.21 6.27
C LEU A 107 -12.62 -9.40 6.13
N CYS A 108 -13.83 -9.27 6.67
CA CYS A 108 -14.83 -10.31 6.74
C CYS A 108 -15.94 -10.08 5.70
N MET A 109 -16.51 -11.17 5.21
CA MET A 109 -17.57 -11.16 4.21
C MET A 109 -18.77 -11.97 4.70
N ALA A 110 -19.97 -11.40 4.56
CA ALA A 110 -21.23 -12.09 4.75
C ALA A 110 -21.97 -12.20 3.41
N ARG A 111 -22.48 -13.40 3.10
CA ARG A 111 -23.37 -13.66 1.97
C ARG A 111 -24.67 -14.28 2.45
N GLY A 112 -25.80 -13.66 2.11
CA GLY A 112 -27.12 -14.12 2.56
C GLY A 112 -27.21 -14.23 4.09
N SER A 113 -27.80 -15.31 4.59
CA SER A 113 -27.99 -15.56 6.03
C SER A 113 -26.93 -16.48 6.65
N GLY A 114 -25.87 -16.84 5.91
CA GLY A 114 -24.81 -17.71 6.41
C GLY A 114 -23.89 -16.99 7.40
N PRO A 115 -23.06 -17.73 8.16
CA PRO A 115 -22.04 -17.11 9.01
C PRO A 115 -21.03 -16.33 8.15
N PRO A 116 -20.54 -15.17 8.63
CA PRO A 116 -19.47 -14.46 7.94
C PRO A 116 -18.18 -15.27 7.88
N THR A 117 -17.42 -15.08 6.82
CA THR A 117 -16.12 -15.73 6.58
C THR A 117 -15.02 -14.70 6.36
N VAL A 118 -13.78 -15.03 6.74
CA VAL A 118 -12.63 -14.17 6.43
C VAL A 118 -12.42 -14.13 4.92
N LEU A 119 -12.42 -12.93 4.35
CA LEU A 119 -12.10 -12.67 2.95
C LEU A 119 -10.62 -12.36 2.77
N VAL A 120 -10.07 -11.52 3.64
CA VAL A 120 -8.63 -11.20 3.71
C VAL A 120 -8.22 -11.19 5.17
N ALA A 121 -7.22 -12.00 5.51
CA ALA A 121 -6.65 -11.99 6.85
C ALA A 121 -5.65 -10.85 6.99
N GLY A 122 -5.70 -10.15 8.13
CA GLY A 122 -4.70 -9.16 8.50
C GLY A 122 -3.31 -9.76 8.59
N ARG A 123 -2.29 -8.97 8.27
CA ARG A 123 -0.88 -9.33 8.51
C ARG A 123 0.02 -8.11 8.40
N GLY A 124 1.03 -8.03 9.24
CA GLY A 124 2.14 -7.09 9.07
C GLY A 124 3.30 -7.44 9.99
N THR A 125 4.51 -7.48 9.44
CA THR A 125 5.75 -7.59 10.19
C THR A 125 6.70 -6.44 9.82
N ASP A 126 7.64 -6.12 10.69
CA ASP A 126 8.70 -5.13 10.44
C ASP A 126 9.59 -5.48 9.23
N ALA A 127 9.65 -6.76 8.88
CA ALA A 127 10.40 -7.27 7.73
C ALA A 127 9.61 -7.26 6.42
N ASP A 128 8.29 -7.05 6.45
CA ASP A 128 7.47 -7.07 5.23
C ASP A 128 7.65 -5.77 4.43
N PRO A 129 7.73 -5.86 3.09
CA PRO A 129 7.66 -4.67 2.27
C PRO A 129 6.28 -4.01 2.41
N PRO A 130 6.17 -2.67 2.37
CA PRO A 130 4.93 -1.92 2.50
C PRO A 130 3.75 -2.44 1.66
N GLU A 131 3.99 -2.93 0.45
CA GLU A 131 2.98 -3.47 -0.46
C GLU A 131 2.34 -4.78 0.03
N ARG A 132 2.92 -5.42 1.05
CA ARG A 132 2.46 -6.71 1.59
C ARG A 132 1.81 -6.60 2.97
N ILE A 133 1.91 -5.43 3.61
CA ILE A 133 1.25 -5.14 4.88
C ILE A 133 -0.25 -4.99 4.63
N LEU A 134 -1.02 -5.82 5.32
CA LEU A 134 -2.49 -5.83 5.32
C LEU A 134 -2.98 -5.50 6.73
N ALA A 135 -2.89 -4.21 7.07
CA ALA A 135 -3.37 -3.64 8.32
C ALA A 135 -4.13 -2.34 8.05
N SER A 136 -5.01 -1.93 8.98
CA SER A 136 -5.87 -0.74 8.85
C SER A 136 -6.67 -0.69 7.55
N PHE A 137 -7.57 -1.66 7.37
CA PHE A 137 -8.43 -1.76 6.19
C PHE A 137 -9.39 -0.56 6.12
N GLN A 138 -9.36 0.18 5.00
CA GLN A 138 -10.17 1.37 4.76
C GLN A 138 -10.60 1.50 3.28
N ASP A 139 -11.37 2.54 2.96
CA ASP A 139 -11.80 2.89 1.60
C ASP A 139 -12.41 1.71 0.81
N LEU A 140 -13.27 0.92 1.46
CA LEU A 140 -13.90 -0.26 0.85
C LEU A 140 -14.81 0.15 -0.32
N LEU A 141 -14.50 -0.35 -1.52
CA LEU A 141 -15.23 -0.01 -2.74
C LEU A 141 -15.43 -1.23 -3.63
N PHE A 142 -16.68 -1.61 -3.89
CA PHE A 142 -16.97 -2.65 -4.87
C PHE A 142 -16.79 -2.14 -6.30
N ALA A 143 -16.26 -3.00 -7.16
CA ALA A 143 -16.39 -2.84 -8.59
C ALA A 143 -17.89 -2.89 -9.01
N PRO A 144 -18.28 -2.25 -10.12
CA PRO A 144 -19.68 -2.25 -10.57
C PRO A 144 -20.29 -3.63 -10.84
N ASP A 145 -19.47 -4.62 -11.19
CA ASP A 145 -19.89 -6.02 -11.38
C ASP A 145 -19.97 -6.83 -10.08
N GLY A 146 -19.57 -6.25 -8.94
CA GLY A 146 -19.57 -6.91 -7.63
C GLY A 146 -18.52 -8.01 -7.45
N ALA A 147 -17.71 -8.32 -8.48
CA ALA A 147 -16.77 -9.44 -8.45
C ALA A 147 -15.45 -9.11 -7.74
N THR A 148 -15.14 -7.82 -7.64
CA THR A 148 -13.89 -7.33 -7.03
C THR A 148 -14.20 -6.26 -6.00
N LEU A 149 -13.52 -6.32 -4.86
CA LEU A 149 -13.50 -5.26 -3.86
C LEU A 149 -12.13 -4.60 -3.86
N PHE A 150 -12.12 -3.28 -3.92
CA PHE A 150 -10.95 -2.45 -3.69
C PHE A 150 -10.94 -1.97 -2.24
N PHE A 151 -9.75 -1.85 -1.66
CA PHE A 151 -9.56 -1.33 -0.32
C PHE A 151 -8.16 -0.72 -0.20
N THR A 152 -7.93 0.00 0.89
CA THR A 152 -6.63 0.57 1.25
C THR A 152 -6.13 0.02 2.57
N THR A 153 -4.81 -0.06 2.69
CA THR A 153 -4.10 -0.45 3.93
C THR A 153 -3.07 0.60 4.29
N SER A 154 -2.63 0.58 5.56
CA SER A 154 -1.42 1.26 5.98
C SER A 154 -0.21 0.62 5.30
N ALA A 155 0.64 1.42 4.64
CA ALA A 155 1.78 0.91 3.88
C ALA A 155 3.04 1.75 4.07
N TRP A 156 3.05 3.02 3.68
CA TRP A 156 4.17 3.94 3.89
C TRP A 156 3.76 5.12 4.77
N VAL A 157 4.75 5.79 5.37
CA VAL A 157 4.56 7.09 6.04
C VAL A 157 3.94 8.12 5.09
N THR A 158 4.28 8.05 3.81
CA THR A 158 3.90 9.04 2.80
C THR A 158 2.68 8.64 1.97
N SER A 159 2.29 7.38 1.98
CA SER A 159 1.21 6.87 1.11
C SER A 159 0.59 5.59 1.65
N ARG A 160 -0.64 5.34 1.23
CA ARG A 160 -1.38 4.10 1.49
C ARG A 160 -1.07 3.07 0.39
N ALA A 161 -1.41 1.81 0.59
CA ALA A 161 -1.42 0.83 -0.50
C ALA A 161 -2.86 0.55 -0.94
N ALA A 162 -3.10 0.61 -2.25
CA ALA A 162 -4.36 0.20 -2.85
C ALA A 162 -4.28 -1.29 -3.21
N HIS A 163 -5.30 -2.03 -2.82
CA HIS A 163 -5.43 -3.46 -3.07
C HIS A 163 -6.74 -3.79 -3.78
N ALA A 164 -6.77 -4.93 -4.44
CA ALA A 164 -7.99 -5.57 -4.93
C ALA A 164 -8.07 -7.00 -4.39
N VAL A 165 -9.27 -7.43 -4.03
CA VAL A 165 -9.55 -8.83 -3.71
C VAL A 165 -10.70 -9.35 -4.56
N GLN A 166 -10.53 -10.54 -5.12
CA GLN A 166 -11.62 -11.26 -5.77
C GLN A 166 -12.59 -11.77 -4.70
N ILE A 167 -13.86 -11.41 -4.85
CA ILE A 167 -14.92 -11.81 -3.93
C ILE A 167 -15.10 -13.33 -3.94
N ASP A 168 -14.86 -13.95 -5.09
CA ASP A 168 -14.80 -15.40 -5.23
C ASP A 168 -13.35 -15.87 -5.05
N GLY A 169 -13.08 -16.53 -3.92
CA GLY A 169 -11.80 -17.14 -3.62
C GLY A 169 -10.80 -16.28 -2.83
N GLY A 170 -11.12 -15.01 -2.54
CA GLY A 170 -10.31 -14.18 -1.63
C GLY A 170 -8.91 -13.86 -2.16
N LYS A 171 -8.69 -13.97 -3.47
CA LYS A 171 -7.38 -13.70 -4.07
C LYS A 171 -7.12 -12.19 -4.05
N GLU A 172 -6.25 -11.79 -3.14
CA GLU A 172 -5.77 -10.42 -2.97
C GLU A 172 -4.59 -10.12 -3.92
N SER A 173 -4.50 -8.86 -4.37
CA SER A 173 -3.37 -8.33 -5.10
C SER A 173 -3.20 -6.83 -4.83
N TYR A 174 -1.96 -6.43 -4.55
CA TYR A 174 -1.53 -5.03 -4.57
C TYR A 174 -1.69 -4.42 -5.97
N LEU A 175 -2.12 -3.16 -6.02
CA LEU A 175 -2.34 -2.41 -7.25
C LEU A 175 -1.30 -1.30 -7.44
N PHE A 176 -1.26 -0.35 -6.51
CA PHE A 176 -0.40 0.84 -6.56
C PHE A 176 -0.40 1.58 -5.20
N ASP A 177 0.51 2.54 -5.05
CA ASP A 177 0.57 3.40 -3.89
C ASP A 177 -0.49 4.51 -3.99
N GLY A 178 -1.44 4.53 -3.06
CA GLY A 178 -2.60 5.41 -3.08
C GLY A 178 -3.90 4.69 -2.75
N ARG A 179 -4.98 5.10 -3.42
CA ARG A 179 -6.32 4.50 -3.28
C ARG A 179 -7.12 4.54 -4.58
N VAL A 180 -8.04 3.60 -4.72
CA VAL A 180 -9.10 3.67 -5.74
C VAL A 180 -10.23 4.54 -5.20
N VAL A 181 -10.67 5.54 -5.96
CA VAL A 181 -11.67 6.52 -5.52
C VAL A 181 -13.06 6.20 -6.06
N SER A 182 -13.17 5.97 -7.37
CA SER A 182 -14.46 5.67 -7.99
C SER A 182 -14.29 4.87 -9.28
N PRO A 183 -15.28 4.03 -9.64
CA PRO A 183 -15.38 3.50 -11.00
C PRO A 183 -15.80 4.60 -11.97
N ILE A 184 -15.14 4.66 -13.12
CA ILE A 184 -15.53 5.56 -14.20
C ILE A 184 -16.62 4.86 -15.02
N THR A 185 -17.82 5.44 -15.05
CA THR A 185 -19.00 4.82 -15.64
C THR A 185 -19.34 5.32 -17.05
N ARG A 186 -18.72 6.43 -17.49
CA ARG A 186 -19.06 7.12 -18.75
C ARG A 186 -17.81 7.59 -19.49
N GLY A 187 -17.98 7.83 -20.78
CA GLY A 187 -16.94 8.38 -21.65
C GLY A 187 -15.87 7.36 -22.06
N PRO A 188 -14.74 7.82 -22.60
CA PRO A 188 -13.71 6.94 -23.20
C PRO A 188 -12.95 6.08 -22.18
N HIS A 189 -13.12 6.36 -20.88
CA HIS A 189 -12.50 5.62 -19.78
C HIS A 189 -13.52 4.77 -18.99
N ALA A 190 -14.72 4.57 -19.54
CA ALA A 190 -15.72 3.71 -18.91
C ALA A 190 -15.14 2.29 -18.64
N GLY A 191 -15.37 1.78 -17.44
CA GLY A 191 -14.81 0.50 -16.97
C GLY A 191 -13.39 0.59 -16.37
N MET A 192 -12.78 1.79 -16.37
CA MET A 192 -11.56 2.10 -15.62
C MET A 192 -11.91 2.74 -14.28
N TYR A 193 -10.89 3.12 -13.51
CA TYR A 193 -11.07 3.71 -12.19
C TYR A 193 -10.30 5.01 -12.05
N LEU A 194 -10.86 5.94 -11.29
CA LEU A 194 -10.15 7.09 -10.78
C LEU A 194 -9.33 6.66 -9.57
N ALA A 195 -8.04 6.95 -9.58
CA ALA A 195 -7.11 6.70 -8.48
C ALA A 195 -6.56 8.01 -7.93
N ALA A 196 -6.37 8.03 -6.62
CA ALA A 196 -5.61 9.06 -5.91
C ALA A 196 -4.27 8.49 -5.49
N HIS A 197 -3.21 9.29 -5.63
CA HIS A 197 -1.86 8.98 -5.17
C HIS A 197 -1.37 10.08 -4.24
N PHE A 198 -0.72 9.70 -3.16
CA PHE A 198 -0.13 10.65 -2.22
C PHE A 198 1.37 10.78 -2.50
N ARG A 199 1.81 11.99 -2.83
CA ARG A 199 3.20 12.29 -3.17
C ARG A 199 3.69 13.44 -2.30
N LEU A 200 5.00 13.49 -2.05
CA LEU A 200 5.61 14.72 -1.57
C LEU A 200 5.58 15.75 -2.71
N ASP A 201 5.49 17.03 -2.36
CA ASP A 201 5.55 18.12 -3.34
C ASP A 201 6.81 17.95 -4.21
N PRO A 202 6.67 17.66 -5.51
CA PRO A 202 7.82 17.43 -6.38
C PRO A 202 8.46 18.75 -6.82
N ASP A 203 7.74 19.87 -6.69
CA ASP A 203 8.14 21.16 -7.24
C ASP A 203 9.03 21.95 -6.26
N HIS A 204 9.02 21.57 -4.98
CA HIS A 204 9.74 22.26 -3.93
C HIS A 204 10.42 21.27 -2.98
N PRO A 205 11.69 21.49 -2.60
CA PRO A 205 12.34 20.65 -1.59
C PRO A 205 11.72 20.87 -0.21
N VAL A 206 11.87 19.88 0.69
CA VAL A 206 11.21 19.84 2.01
C VAL A 206 11.57 21.05 2.91
N ASP A 207 12.74 21.65 2.71
CA ASP A 207 13.22 22.82 3.44
C ASP A 207 12.76 24.16 2.85
N SER A 208 12.07 24.14 1.71
CA SER A 208 11.54 25.35 1.07
C SER A 208 10.35 25.90 1.84
N PRO A 209 10.24 27.24 2.03
CA PRO A 209 9.03 27.86 2.56
C PRO A 209 7.81 27.70 1.64
N LYS A 210 8.03 27.25 0.39
CA LYS A 210 6.98 26.94 -0.59
C LYS A 210 6.59 25.46 -0.60
N TYR A 211 7.25 24.63 0.21
CA TYR A 211 6.95 23.20 0.29
C TYR A 211 5.51 22.98 0.74
N ARG A 212 4.70 22.37 -0.11
CA ARG A 212 3.28 22.13 0.18
C ARG A 212 3.04 20.88 1.02
N GLY A 213 4.09 20.16 1.40
CA GLY A 213 3.95 18.88 2.10
C GLY A 213 3.49 17.78 1.16
N ARG A 214 2.54 16.98 1.62
CA ARG A 214 1.96 15.88 0.85
C ARG A 214 0.85 16.41 -0.05
N ILE A 215 0.97 16.16 -1.35
CA ILE A 215 -0.03 16.47 -2.35
C ILE A 215 -0.76 15.20 -2.80
N GLU A 216 -2.04 15.32 -3.08
CA GLU A 216 -2.83 14.28 -3.75
C GLU A 216 -2.75 14.52 -5.25
N THR A 217 -2.46 13.47 -6.02
CA THR A 217 -2.43 13.52 -7.48
C THR A 217 -3.36 12.44 -8.04
N TRP A 218 -3.89 12.68 -9.22
CA TRP A 218 -4.95 11.85 -9.77
C TRP A 218 -4.51 11.11 -11.03
N SER A 219 -4.98 9.88 -11.19
CA SER A 219 -4.79 9.13 -12.43
C SER A 219 -6.00 8.28 -12.79
N VAL A 220 -6.16 7.99 -14.08
CA VAL A 220 -7.04 6.93 -14.56
C VAL A 220 -6.25 5.63 -14.59
N VAL A 221 -6.75 4.61 -13.91
CA VAL A 221 -6.11 3.28 -13.80
C VAL A 221 -7.01 2.18 -14.35
N THR A 222 -6.39 1.13 -14.90
CA THR A 222 -7.12 -0.09 -15.24
C THR A 222 -7.54 -0.85 -13.98
N ARG A 223 -8.42 -1.86 -14.11
CA ARG A 223 -8.76 -2.79 -13.02
C ARG A 223 -7.53 -3.43 -12.36
N ALA A 224 -6.45 -3.64 -13.12
CA ALA A 224 -5.20 -4.21 -12.64
C ALA A 224 -4.26 -3.16 -12.01
N GLY A 225 -4.73 -1.92 -11.77
CA GLY A 225 -3.94 -0.87 -11.14
C GLY A 225 -2.96 -0.14 -12.07
N LYS A 226 -2.93 -0.47 -13.36
CA LYS A 226 -2.02 0.19 -14.31
C LYS A 226 -2.51 1.60 -14.64
N ALA A 227 -1.72 2.61 -14.29
CA ALA A 227 -1.99 3.99 -14.69
C ALA A 227 -1.92 4.16 -16.22
N ILE A 228 -2.98 4.72 -16.79
CA ILE A 228 -3.08 5.06 -18.21
C ILE A 228 -2.70 6.52 -18.43
N ARG A 229 -3.12 7.41 -17.52
CA ARG A 229 -2.97 8.85 -17.66
C ARG A 229 -3.12 9.56 -16.32
N ARG A 230 -2.34 10.62 -16.10
CA ARG A 230 -2.58 11.60 -15.02
C ARG A 230 -3.71 12.55 -15.38
N VAL A 231 -4.54 12.91 -14.41
CA VAL A 231 -5.63 13.89 -14.59
C VAL A 231 -5.44 15.07 -13.64
N SER A 232 -5.92 16.24 -14.05
CA SER A 232 -5.91 17.42 -13.18
C SER A 232 -7.02 17.34 -12.12
N ASP A 233 -6.94 18.14 -11.06
CA ASP A 233 -7.98 18.18 -10.03
C ASP A 233 -9.37 18.49 -10.60
N ALA A 234 -9.44 19.45 -11.54
CA ALA A 234 -10.70 19.83 -12.19
C ALA A 234 -11.28 18.71 -13.08
N GLU A 235 -10.43 17.82 -13.59
CA GLU A 235 -10.88 16.66 -14.34
C GLU A 235 -11.25 15.49 -13.43
N ALA A 236 -10.48 15.25 -12.36
CA ALA A 236 -10.79 14.27 -11.34
C ALA A 236 -12.19 14.52 -10.75
N GLU A 237 -12.53 15.77 -10.48
CA GLU A 237 -13.86 16.15 -9.97
C GLU A 237 -15.00 15.80 -10.94
N LYS A 238 -14.75 15.82 -12.26
CA LYS A 238 -15.74 15.43 -13.27
C LYS A 238 -15.89 13.91 -13.41
N LEU A 239 -14.91 13.15 -12.93
CA LEU A 239 -14.86 11.69 -13.01
C LEU A 239 -15.38 10.99 -11.75
N ARG A 240 -15.58 11.74 -10.67
CA ARG A 240 -16.27 11.29 -9.46
C ARG A 240 -17.77 11.15 -9.70
#